data_AF-A0AB38H627-F1
#
_entry.id   AF-A0AB38H627-F1
#
_cell.length_a   1.000
_cell.length_b   1.000
_cell.length_c   1.000
_cell.angle_alpha   90.00
_cell.angle_beta   90.00
_cell.angle_gamma   90.00
#
_symmetry.space_group_name_H-M   'P 1'
#
loop_
_entity.id
_entity.type
_entity.pdbx_description
1 polymer ?
#
loop_
_entity_poly.entity_id
_entity_poly.type
_entity_poly.pdbx_seq_one_letter_code
_entity_poly.pdbx_strand_id
1 'polypeptide(L)' 'MNEQALLELDKQHIWHPYAAINSDMPMFAVERAEGVESTLKNGRTLIDGMSS' A
#
# COMPACT_ATOMS: atom_id res chain seq x y z
N MET A 1 8.36 -12.34 1.65
CA MET A 1 7.87 -11.73 2.90
C MET A 1 6.36 -11.65 2.84
N ASN A 2 5.63 -11.95 3.93
CA ASN A 2 4.17 -11.83 3.94
C ASN A 2 3.75 -10.35 4.05
N GLU A 3 2.47 -10.05 3.79
CA GLU A 3 1.95 -8.67 3.79
C GLU A 3 2.21 -7.96 5.12
N GLN A 4 1.96 -8.62 6.25
CA GLN A 4 2.05 -7.99 7.56
C GLN A 4 3.48 -7.60 7.93
N ALA A 5 4.47 -8.47 7.68
CA ALA A 5 5.88 -8.14 7.93
C ALA A 5 6.37 -7.01 7.02
N LEU A 6 5.84 -6.89 5.80
CA LEU A 6 6.14 -5.77 4.90
C LEU A 6 5.61 -4.45 5.45
N LEU A 7 4.36 -4.42 5.89
CA LEU A 7 3.73 -3.21 6.42
C LEU A 7 4.36 -2.74 7.72
N GLU A 8 4.78 -3.65 8.61
CA GLU A 8 5.49 -3.28 9.84
C GLU A 8 6.86 -2.65 9.54
N LEU A 9 7.61 -3.21 8.60
CA LEU A 9 8.90 -2.66 8.20
C LEU A 9 8.74 -1.27 7.55
N ASP A 10 7.76 -1.13 6.66
CA ASP A 10 7.44 0.13 5.98
C ASP A 10 7.03 1.22 7.01
N LYS A 11 6.14 0.88 7.95
CA LYS A 11 5.67 1.79 9.00
C LYS A 11 6.83 2.33 9.87
N GLN A 12 7.83 1.49 10.15
CA GLN A 12 8.94 1.84 11.04
C GLN A 12 10.05 2.64 10.35
N HIS A 13 10.17 2.56 9.02
CA HIS A 13 11.38 3.02 8.33
C HIS A 13 11.15 3.90 7.10
N ILE A 14 9.93 3.96 6.56
CA ILE A 14 9.65 4.67 5.30
C ILE A 14 8.72 5.85 5.56
N TRP A 15 9.11 7.03 5.06
CA TRP A 15 8.27 8.23 5.11
C TRP A 15 7.34 8.27 3.91
N HIS A 16 6.04 8.45 4.18
CA HIS A 16 5.03 8.66 3.15
C HIS A 16 4.70 10.15 2.99
N PRO A 17 4.34 10.61 1.79
CA PRO A 17 3.97 12.01 1.55
C PRO A 17 2.88 12.47 2.52
N TYR A 18 3.20 13.49 3.32
CA TYR A 18 2.26 14.12 4.28
C TYR A 18 1.66 13.18 5.33
N ALA A 19 2.24 12.00 5.56
CA ALA A 19 1.86 11.11 6.65
C ALA A 19 2.69 11.41 7.91
N ALA A 20 2.04 11.34 9.07
CA ALA A 20 2.76 11.37 10.34
C ALA A 20 3.55 10.06 10.55
N ILE A 21 4.76 10.16 11.10
CA ILE A 21 5.53 9.00 11.54
C ILE A 21 4.71 8.26 12.61
N ASN A 22 4.63 6.93 12.51
CA ASN A 22 3.81 6.07 13.37
C ASN A 22 2.29 6.35 13.33
N SER A 23 1.76 6.92 12.25
CA SER A 23 0.30 7.08 12.13
C SER A 23 -0.42 5.72 12.11
N ASP A 24 -1.67 5.71 12.56
CA ASP A 24 -2.57 4.55 12.46
C ASP A 24 -3.39 4.55 11.16
N MET A 25 -2.99 5.36 10.17
CA MET A 25 -3.64 5.30 8.86
C MET A 25 -3.36 3.95 8.19
N PRO A 26 -4.39 3.35 7.56
CA PRO A 26 -4.23 2.08 6.88
C PRO A 26 -3.30 2.24 5.67
N MET A 27 -2.36 1.31 5.54
CA MET A 27 -1.49 1.18 4.37
C MET A 27 -1.87 -0.09 3.61
N PHE A 28 -1.85 0.00 2.28
CA PHE A 28 -2.22 -1.11 1.41
C PHE A 28 -1.00 -1.50 0.58
N ALA A 29 -0.52 -2.73 0.75
CA ALA A 29 0.59 -3.24 -0.03
C ALA A 29 0.10 -3.61 -1.44
N VAL A 30 0.43 -2.78 -2.44
CA VAL A 30 0.19 -3.08 -3.85
C VAL A 30 1.27 -4.02 -4.36
N GLU A 31 0.87 -5.12 -4.99
CA GLU A 31 1.79 -6.13 -5.55
C GLU A 31 2.03 -5.94 -7.05
N ARG A 32 1.00 -5.55 -7.81
CA ARG A 32 1.09 -5.27 -9.24
C ARG A 32 -0.03 -4.33 -9.69
N ALA A 33 0.17 -3.66 -10.82
CA ALA A 33 -0.85 -2.89 -11.51
C ALA A 33 -0.95 -3.34 -12.97
N GLU A 34 -2.16 -3.35 -13.52
CA GLU A 34 -2.45 -3.75 -14.89
C GLU A 34 -3.67 -2.98 -15.41
N GLY A 35 -3.52 -2.26 -16.53
CA GLY A 35 -4.59 -1.40 -17.05
C GLY A 35 -4.99 -0.33 -16.03
N VAL A 36 -6.27 -0.32 -15.65
CA VAL A 36 -6.83 0.59 -14.62
C VAL A 36 -6.99 -0.10 -13.27
N GLU A 37 -6.31 -1.23 -13.04
CA GLU A 37 -6.45 -2.02 -11.82
C GLU A 37 -5.15 -2.10 -11.03
N SER A 38 -5.27 -2.06 -9.70
CA SER A 38 -4.20 -2.36 -8.74
C SER A 38 -4.55 -3.62 -7.95
N THR A 39 -3.68 -4.63 -8.00
CA THR A 39 -3.80 -5.86 -7.21
C THR A 39 -2.99 -5.73 -5.92
N LEU A 40 -3.66 -5.87 -4.78
CA LEU A 40 -3.05 -5.89 -3.45
C LEU A 40 -2.41 -7.25 -3.15
N LYS A 41 -1.46 -7.26 -2.22
CA LYS A 41 -0.72 -8.47 -1.82
C LYS A 41 -1.59 -9.56 -1.17
N ASN A 42 -2.77 -9.19 -0.65
CA ASN A 42 -3.79 -10.13 -0.18
C ASN A 42 -4.72 -10.68 -1.29
N GLY A 43 -4.45 -10.35 -2.57
CA GLY A 43 -5.21 -10.83 -3.72
C GLY A 43 -6.45 -10.00 -4.08
N ARG A 44 -6.77 -8.95 -3.32
CA ARG A 44 -7.86 -8.02 -3.69
C ARG A 44 -7.43 -7.15 -4.88
N THR A 45 -8.34 -6.92 -5.81
CA THR A 45 -8.14 -5.99 -6.94
C THR A 45 -9.01 -4.75 -6.76
N LEU A 46 -8.44 -3.58 -7.05
CA LEU A 46 -9.09 -2.27 -6.97
C LEU A 46 -9.01 -1.57 -8.32
N ILE A 47 -10.05 -0.82 -8.71
CA ILE A 47 -9.98 0.12 -9.84
C ILE A 47 -9.25 1.38 -9.38
N ASP A 48 -8.22 1.80 -10.11
CA ASP A 48 -7.50 3.06 -9.89
C ASP A 48 -8.28 4.24 -10.50
N GLY A 49 -8.84 5.08 -9.63
CA GLY A 49 -9.57 6.29 -10.00
C GLY A 49 -8.81 7.60 -9.73
N MET A 50 -7.51 7.53 -9.42
CA MET A 50 -6.76 8.69 -8.93
C MET A 50 -6.01 9.46 -10.04
N SER A 51 -5.79 8.84 -11.20
CA SER A 51 -5.01 9.41 -12.31
C SER A 51 -5.94 9.82 -13.46
N SER A 52 -5.94 11.10 -13.87
CA SER A 52 -6.72 11.66 -15.00
C SER A 52 -5.84 12.30 -16.07
#